data_AF-A0A7Z9ZIH2-F1
#
_entry.id   AF-A0A7Z9ZIH2-F1
#
_cell.length_a   1.000
_cell.length_b   1.000
_cell.length_c   1.000
_cell.angle_alpha   90.00
_cell.angle_beta   90.00
_cell.angle_gamma   90.00
#
_symmetry.space_group_name_H-M   'P 1'
#
loop_
_entity.id
_entity.type
_entity.pdbx_description
1 polymer ?
#
loop_
_entity_poly.entity_id
_entity_poly.type
_entity_poly.pdbx_seq_one_letter_code
_entity_poly.pdbx_strand_id
1 'polypeptide(L)'
;MTEASVVVRAEALRHFCAQVFEKMGVPSEDAAVTADVLVTADLRGIDSHGVARLRRYVNGLRDGVMVARPEVKVVTESPTTATIDGGAGLGQPVSYRAMQKAIQKALDAGVGFVTVRN
;
A
#
# COMPACT_ATOMS: atom_id res chain seq x y z
N MET A 1 -26.14 24.53 -2.79
CA MET A 1 -26.68 23.15 -2.73
C MET A 1 -25.81 22.39 -1.75
N THR A 2 -26.33 22.02 -0.59
CA THR A 2 -25.65 21.08 0.30
C THR A 2 -25.64 19.73 -0.40
N GLU A 3 -24.48 19.27 -0.85
CA GLU A 3 -24.32 17.91 -1.37
C GLU A 3 -24.77 16.92 -0.29
N ALA A 4 -25.64 15.99 -0.68
CA ALA A 4 -26.00 14.87 0.18
C ALA A 4 -24.74 14.00 0.37
N SER A 5 -24.14 14.05 1.55
CA SER A 5 -23.03 13.18 1.92
C SER A 5 -23.56 11.90 2.57
N VAL A 6 -22.88 10.78 2.31
CA VAL A 6 -23.18 9.49 2.93
C VAL A 6 -22.03 9.13 3.85
N VAL A 7 -22.34 8.88 5.12
CA VAL A 7 -21.35 8.40 6.08
C VAL A 7 -21.21 6.89 5.97
N VAL A 8 -19.99 6.42 5.74
CA VAL A 8 -19.65 5.00 5.69
C VAL A 8 -18.74 4.66 6.86
N ARG A 9 -19.02 3.57 7.58
CA ARG A 9 -18.16 3.12 8.68
C ARG A 9 -16.79 2.70 8.15
N ALA A 10 -15.71 3.18 8.76
CA ALA A 10 -14.34 2.93 8.31
C ALA A 10 -14.01 1.43 8.19
N GLU A 11 -14.44 0.62 9.16
CA GLU A 11 -14.23 -0.83 9.15
C GLU A 11 -14.92 -1.50 7.94
N ALA A 12 -16.17 -1.15 7.67
CA ALA A 12 -16.91 -1.67 6.51
C ALA A 12 -16.24 -1.24 5.19
N LEU A 13 -15.75 0.00 5.13
CA LEU A 13 -15.03 0.51 3.96
C LEU A 13 -13.69 -0.19 3.74
N ARG A 14 -12.94 -0.49 4.82
CA ARG A 14 -11.69 -1.28 4.76
C ARG A 14 -11.96 -2.67 4.22
N HIS A 15 -12.97 -3.35 4.75
CA HIS A 15 -13.34 -4.69 4.31
C HIS A 15 -13.72 -4.71 2.82
N PHE A 16 -14.56 -3.77 2.39
CA PHE A 16 -14.92 -3.62 0.98
C PHE A 16 -13.69 -3.42 0.09
N CYS A 17 -12.78 -2.50 0.43
CA CYS A 17 -11.59 -2.24 -0.37
C CYS A 17 -10.68 -3.48 -0.43
N ALA A 18 -10.47 -4.18 0.68
CA ALA A 18 -9.66 -5.39 0.72
C ALA A 18 -10.25 -6.47 -0.19
N GLN A 19 -11.57 -6.72 -0.11
CA GLN A 19 -12.26 -7.67 -0.98
C GLN A 19 -12.10 -7.33 -2.47
N VAL A 20 -12.16 -6.04 -2.83
CA VAL A 20 -11.92 -5.60 -4.21
C VAL A 20 -10.51 -5.99 -4.67
N PHE A 21 -9.47 -5.73 -3.87
CA PHE A 21 -8.09 -6.10 -4.21
C PHE A 21 -7.89 -7.62 -4.28
N GLU A 22 -8.48 -8.39 -3.37
CA GLU A 22 -8.44 -9.86 -3.40
C GLU A 22 -9.09 -10.41 -4.68
N LYS A 23 -10.21 -9.83 -5.12
CA LYS A 23 -10.84 -10.18 -6.41
C LYS A 23 -10.00 -9.79 -7.61
N MET A 24 -9.10 -8.83 -7.46
CA MET A 24 -8.07 -8.51 -8.46
C MET A 24 -6.85 -9.42 -8.38
N GLY A 25 -6.86 -10.44 -7.51
CA GLY A 25 -5.80 -11.44 -7.39
C GLY A 25 -4.67 -11.07 -6.44
N VAL A 26 -4.75 -9.93 -5.76
CA VAL A 26 -3.79 -9.46 -4.76
C VAL A 26 -3.86 -10.39 -3.53
N PRO A 27 -2.72 -10.81 -2.92
CA PRO A 27 -2.73 -11.58 -1.68
C PRO A 27 -3.46 -10.86 -0.54
N SER A 28 -4.16 -11.60 0.33
CA SER A 28 -5.00 -11.02 1.40
C SER A 28 -4.24 -10.06 2.32
N GLU A 29 -2.99 -10.36 2.66
CA GLU A 29 -2.16 -9.46 3.49
C GLU A 29 -1.88 -8.13 2.78
N ASP A 30 -1.56 -8.16 1.49
CA ASP A 30 -1.30 -6.97 0.67
C ASP A 30 -2.58 -6.17 0.41
N ALA A 31 -3.71 -6.86 0.22
CA ALA A 31 -5.02 -6.26 0.09
C ALA A 31 -5.43 -5.52 1.37
N ALA A 32 -5.20 -6.13 2.54
CA ALA A 32 -5.47 -5.53 3.84
C ALA A 32 -4.61 -4.28 4.08
N VAL A 33 -3.30 -4.33 3.82
CA VAL A 33 -2.40 -3.16 3.91
C VAL A 33 -2.86 -2.04 2.98
N THR A 34 -3.18 -2.36 1.74
CA THR A 34 -3.61 -1.36 0.75
C THR A 34 -4.92 -0.70 1.19
N ALA A 35 -5.90 -1.48 1.63
CA ALA A 35 -7.18 -0.97 2.12
C ALA A 35 -7.02 -0.10 3.38
N ASP A 36 -6.16 -0.52 4.32
CA ASP A 36 -5.85 0.25 5.53
C ASP A 36 -5.28 1.63 5.20
N VAL A 37 -4.31 1.69 4.27
CA VAL A 37 -3.69 2.97 3.85
C VAL A 37 -4.72 3.90 3.20
N LEU A 38 -5.56 3.39 2.29
CA LEU A 38 -6.57 4.21 1.63
C LEU A 38 -7.61 4.76 2.62
N VAL A 39 -8.18 3.91 3.47
CA VAL A 39 -9.18 4.36 4.45
C VAL A 39 -8.56 5.25 5.51
N THR A 40 -7.30 5.03 5.88
CA THR A 40 -6.60 5.93 6.81
C THR A 40 -6.38 7.31 6.20
N ALA A 41 -6.15 7.43 4.89
CA ALA A 41 -6.09 8.72 4.22
C ALA A 41 -7.45 9.45 4.27
N ASP A 42 -8.57 8.75 4.03
CA ASP A 42 -9.92 9.33 4.17
C ASP A 42 -10.19 9.76 5.62
N LEU A 43 -9.84 8.94 6.62
CA LEU A 43 -9.99 9.27 8.04
C LEU A 43 -9.17 10.50 8.47
N ARG A 44 -8.09 10.81 7.74
CA ARG A 44 -7.25 11.99 7.97
C ARG A 44 -7.71 13.19 7.14
N GLY A 45 -8.80 13.10 6.40
CA GLY A 45 -9.32 14.16 5.52
C GLY A 45 -8.47 14.40 4.27
N ILE A 46 -7.77 13.37 3.78
CA ILE A 46 -6.93 13.43 2.57
C ILE A 46 -7.63 12.64 1.46
N ASP A 47 -8.81 13.10 1.07
CA ASP A 47 -9.71 12.41 0.14
C ASP A 47 -9.06 12.11 -1.22
N SER A 48 -8.14 12.98 -1.65
CA SER A 48 -7.37 12.81 -2.89
C SER A 48 -6.42 11.61 -2.90
N HIS A 49 -6.18 10.96 -1.75
CA HIS A 49 -5.31 9.79 -1.61
C HIS A 49 -6.01 8.58 -0.96
N GLY A 50 -7.26 8.71 -0.54
CA GLY A 50 -8.04 7.63 0.05
C GLY A 50 -8.78 6.77 -0.96
N VAL A 51 -9.99 6.32 -0.63
CA VAL A 51 -10.75 5.34 -1.45
C VAL A 51 -11.11 5.89 -2.84
N ALA A 52 -11.09 7.21 -3.05
CA ALA A 52 -11.18 7.82 -4.38
C ALA A 52 -10.11 7.26 -5.37
N ARG A 53 -8.97 6.75 -4.86
CA ARG A 53 -7.93 6.11 -5.67
C ARG A 53 -8.18 4.64 -6.00
N LEU A 54 -9.18 3.99 -5.40
CA LEU A 54 -9.46 2.57 -5.64
C LEU A 54 -9.62 2.26 -7.13
N ARG A 55 -10.34 3.11 -7.88
CA ARG A 55 -10.49 2.97 -9.33
C ARG A 55 -9.15 2.96 -10.07
N ARG A 56 -8.19 3.80 -9.67
CA ARG A 56 -6.86 3.85 -10.29
C ARG A 56 -6.14 2.51 -10.11
N TYR A 57 -6.16 1.94 -8.91
CA TYR A 57 -5.49 0.67 -8.64
C TYR A 57 -6.19 -0.51 -9.34
N VAL A 58 -7.53 -0.55 -9.34
CA VAL A 58 -8.29 -1.57 -10.07
C VAL A 58 -7.95 -1.53 -11.57
N ASN A 59 -7.93 -0.35 -12.18
CA ASN A 59 -7.56 -0.23 -13.59
C ASN A 59 -6.10 -0.62 -13.82
N GLY A 60 -5.17 -0.16 -12.98
CA GLY A 60 -3.75 -0.54 -13.09
C GLY A 60 -3.53 -2.05 -13.01
N LEU A 61 -4.26 -2.75 -12.13
CA LEU A 61 -4.23 -4.21 -12.01
C LEU A 61 -4.88 -4.92 -13.21
N ARG A 62 -5.98 -4.38 -13.76
CA ARG A 62 -6.64 -4.92 -14.96
C ARG A 62 -5.77 -4.79 -16.21
N ASP A 63 -5.14 -3.63 -16.36
CA ASP A 63 -4.37 -3.27 -17.56
C ASP A 63 -2.93 -3.79 -17.49
N GLY A 64 -2.55 -4.46 -16.39
CA GLY A 64 -1.21 -5.04 -16.19
C GLY A 64 -0.10 -4.04 -15.87
N VAL A 65 -0.45 -2.76 -15.70
CA VAL A 65 0.48 -1.71 -15.26
C VAL A 65 0.93 -1.93 -13.81
N MET A 66 0.06 -2.54 -12.99
CA MET A 66 0.37 -2.98 -11.63
C MET A 66 0.27 -4.50 -11.55
N VAL A 67 1.27 -5.12 -10.92
CA VAL A 67 1.31 -6.58 -10.76
C VAL A 67 0.67 -6.95 -9.42
N ALA A 68 -0.36 -7.80 -9.47
CA ALA A 68 -1.08 -8.23 -8.25
C ALA A 68 -0.20 -9.06 -7.29
N ARG A 69 0.77 -9.80 -7.86
CA ARG A 69 1.71 -10.69 -7.15
C ARG A 69 3.13 -10.38 -7.62
N PRO A 70 3.68 -9.22 -7.24
CA PRO A 70 4.98 -8.79 -7.71
C PRO A 70 6.09 -9.64 -7.10
N GLU A 71 7.20 -9.81 -7.83
CA GLU A 71 8.41 -10.41 -7.28
C GLU A 71 9.24 -9.34 -6.56
N VAL A 72 9.02 -9.17 -5.25
CA VAL A 72 9.73 -8.17 -4.43
C VAL A 72 11.11 -8.68 -4.03
N LYS A 73 12.15 -7.87 -4.25
CA LYS A 73 13.55 -8.26 -3.98
C LYS A 73 14.32 -7.20 -3.21
N VAL A 74 15.17 -7.62 -2.29
CA VAL A 74 16.22 -6.74 -1.73
C VAL A 74 17.39 -6.74 -2.73
N VAL A 75 17.69 -5.57 -3.29
CA VAL A 75 18.73 -5.39 -4.31
C VAL A 75 20.09 -5.17 -3.67
N THR A 76 20.14 -4.40 -2.59
CA THR A 76 21.34 -4.18 -1.79
C THR A 76 20.95 -3.99 -0.33
N GLU A 77 21.82 -4.41 0.58
CA GLU A 77 21.59 -4.32 2.02
C GLU A 77 22.92 -4.12 2.77
N SER A 78 22.91 -3.19 3.73
CA SER A 78 23.95 -2.97 4.72
C SER A 78 23.31 -2.97 6.13
N PRO A 79 24.08 -2.84 7.23
CA PRO A 79 23.50 -2.74 8.56
C PRO A 79 22.45 -1.62 8.70
N THR A 80 22.69 -0.45 8.08
CA THR A 80 21.82 0.73 8.21
C THR A 80 21.01 1.08 6.96
N THR A 81 21.27 0.45 5.81
CA THR A 81 20.59 0.78 4.54
C THR A 81 20.05 -0.45 3.81
N ALA A 82 19.02 -0.26 2.99
CA ALA A 82 18.62 -1.25 1.97
C ALA A 82 17.93 -0.58 0.76
N THR A 83 17.97 -1.24 -0.39
CA THR A 83 17.13 -0.89 -1.54
C THR A 83 16.28 -2.09 -1.94
N ILE A 84 14.99 -1.85 -2.12
CA ILE A 84 14.00 -2.86 -2.50
C ILE A 84 13.50 -2.56 -3.91
N ASP A 85 13.45 -3.60 -4.75
CA ASP A 85 12.72 -3.59 -6.02
C ASP A 85 11.27 -4.06 -5.76
N GLY A 86 10.30 -3.20 -6.07
CA GLY A 86 8.89 -3.46 -5.80
C GLY A 86 8.19 -4.33 -6.83
N GLY A 87 8.86 -4.67 -7.94
CA GLY A 87 8.31 -5.55 -8.97
C GLY A 87 7.04 -5.00 -9.66
N ALA A 88 6.91 -3.68 -9.77
CA ALA A 88 5.73 -2.99 -10.30
C ALA A 88 4.41 -3.34 -9.56
N GLY A 89 4.51 -3.73 -8.29
CA GLY A 89 3.36 -4.03 -7.46
C GLY A 89 2.55 -2.80 -7.04
N LEU A 90 1.54 -3.02 -6.20
CA LEU A 90 0.95 -1.92 -5.44
C LEU A 90 2.02 -1.27 -4.55
N GLY A 91 2.01 0.07 -4.48
CA GLY A 91 3.02 0.81 -3.73
C GLY A 91 2.90 0.64 -2.21
N GLN A 92 1.69 0.42 -1.71
CA GLN A 92 1.39 0.35 -0.28
C GLN A 92 2.05 -0.87 0.39
N PRO A 93 1.91 -2.10 -0.14
CA PRO A 93 2.52 -3.26 0.51
C PRO A 93 4.04 -3.28 0.47
N VAL A 94 4.67 -2.82 -0.62
CA VAL A 94 6.14 -2.74 -0.68
C VAL A 94 6.67 -1.64 0.25
N SER A 95 6.00 -0.49 0.31
CA SER A 95 6.37 0.61 1.21
C SER A 95 6.21 0.22 2.68
N TYR A 96 5.15 -0.55 3.01
CA TYR A 96 4.95 -1.07 4.36
C TYR A 96 6.13 -1.94 4.80
N ARG A 97 6.50 -2.93 3.99
CA ARG A 97 7.66 -3.80 4.26
C ARG A 97 8.98 -3.03 4.33
N ALA A 98 9.16 -2.05 3.45
CA ALA A 98 10.33 -1.17 3.44
C ALA A 98 10.45 -0.38 4.75
N MET A 99 9.34 0.19 5.23
CA MET A 99 9.31 0.92 6.49
C MET A 99 9.58 0.00 7.69
N GLN A 100 9.00 -1.20 7.72
CA GLN A 100 9.30 -2.20 8.77
C GLN A 100 10.80 -2.53 8.80
N LYS A 101 11.42 -2.73 7.64
CA LYS A 101 12.88 -2.96 7.56
C LYS A 101 13.68 -1.73 8.02
N ALA A 102 13.25 -0.52 7.69
CA ALA A 102 13.91 0.72 8.13
C ALA A 102 13.86 0.87 9.66
N ILE A 103 12.69 0.61 10.26
CA ILE A 103 12.49 0.60 11.72
C ILE A 103 13.42 -0.43 12.37
N GLN A 104 13.45 -1.66 11.86
CA GLN A 104 14.32 -2.71 12.41
C GLN A 104 15.80 -2.31 12.38
N LYS A 105 16.28 -1.79 11.23
CA LYS A 105 17.66 -1.29 11.12
C LYS A 105 17.96 -0.15 12.10
N ALA A 106 17.01 0.76 12.29
CA ALA A 106 17.16 1.85 13.25
C ALA A 106 17.20 1.35 14.70
N LEU A 107 16.44 0.31 15.05
CA LEU A 107 16.52 -0.32 16.37
C LEU A 107 17.89 -0.99 16.59
N ASP A 108 18.43 -1.65 15.57
CA ASP A 108 19.68 -2.42 15.67
C ASP A 108 20.93 -1.53 15.62
N ALA A 109 20.92 -0.45 14.85
CA ALA A 109 22.11 0.35 14.52
C ALA A 109 21.94 1.87 14.72
N GLY A 110 20.83 2.30 15.33
CA GLY A 110 20.52 3.71 15.64
C GLY A 110 19.94 4.51 14.47
N VAL A 111 20.12 4.07 13.22
CA VAL A 111 19.52 4.66 12.01
C VAL A 111 19.16 3.60 10.98
N GLY A 112 18.14 3.88 10.16
CA GLY A 112 17.68 2.97 9.11
C GLY A 112 17.16 3.73 7.90
N PHE A 113 17.70 3.46 6.72
CA PHE A 113 17.29 4.09 5.46
C PHE A 113 16.95 3.01 4.43
N VAL A 114 15.70 2.96 4.01
CA VAL A 114 15.26 1.99 2.98
C VAL A 114 14.62 2.73 1.82
N THR A 115 15.11 2.46 0.62
CA THR A 115 14.55 3.00 -0.62
C THR A 115 13.80 1.90 -1.38
N VAL A 116 12.78 2.32 -2.14
CA VAL A 116 12.02 1.45 -3.04
C VAL A 116 12.14 2.00 -4.46
N ARG A 117 12.25 1.11 -5.45
CA ARG A 117 12.19 1.44 -6.88
C ARG A 117 11.26 0.48 -7.62
N ASN A 118 10.98 0.79 -8.90
CA ASN A 118 10.17 0.02 -9.85
C ASN A 118 8.65 0.14 -9.61
#